data_AF-A0A7G1ISP8-F1
#
_entry.id   AF-A0A7G1ISP8-F1
#
_cell.length_a   1.000
_cell.length_b   1.000
_cell.length_c   1.000
_cell.angle_alpha   90.00
_cell.angle_beta   90.00
_cell.angle_gamma   90.00
#
_symmetry.space_group_name_H-M   'P 1'
#
loop_
_entity.id
_entity.type
_entity.pdbx_description
1 polymer ?
#
loop_
_entity_poly.entity_id
_entity_poly.type
_entity_poly.pdbx_seq_one_letter_code
_entity_poly.pdbx_strand_id
1 'polypeptide(L)'
;MSNGQLIYLMVAIAVVLVLAYVVAIFLRKRNEGRLEALEERKEELYNLPVNDEVEAVKNMHLIGQSQVAFREWNQKWVDLSLNSFADIENNLFEAEGYNHSFRFLKASHQIDQIESQITLIEEDITEIRNALADLEKQESKNSGRVLHALDLFEELQHRVAENSEQYGQALDEIKNN
;
A
#
# COMPACT_ATOMS: atom_id res chain seq x y z
N MET A 1 -24.35 -38.53 -51.27
CA MET A 1 -24.78 -37.28 -50.62
C MET A 1 -25.36 -36.39 -51.72
N SER A 2 -26.58 -35.87 -51.54
CA SER A 2 -27.18 -34.95 -52.51
C SER A 2 -26.50 -33.58 -52.46
N ASN A 3 -26.37 -32.88 -53.59
CA ASN A 3 -25.80 -31.53 -53.65
C ASN A 3 -26.45 -30.57 -52.64
N GLY A 4 -27.75 -30.74 -52.35
CA GLY A 4 -28.45 -29.97 -51.32
C GLY A 4 -27.93 -30.22 -49.90
N GLN A 5 -27.58 -31.47 -49.56
CA GLN A 5 -27.01 -31.81 -48.24
C GLN A 5 -25.62 -31.20 -48.04
N LEU A 6 -24.81 -31.13 -49.10
CA LEU A 6 -23.50 -30.48 -49.06
C LEU A 6 -23.61 -28.96 -48.85
N ILE A 7 -24.59 -28.31 -49.49
CA ILE A 7 -24.86 -26.88 -49.30
C ILE A 7 -25.32 -26.59 -47.86
N TYR A 8 -26.28 -27.35 -47.33
CA TYR A 8 -26.72 -27.18 -45.93
C TYR A 8 -25.57 -27.38 -44.93
N LEU A 9 -24.70 -28.37 -45.17
CA LEU A 9 -23.54 -28.62 -44.31
C LEU A 9 -22.52 -27.46 -44.37
N MET A 10 -22.23 -26.92 -45.56
CA MET A 10 -21.36 -25.75 -45.71
C MET A 10 -21.93 -24.52 -45.00
N VAL A 11 -23.23 -24.26 -45.15
CA VAL A 11 -23.90 -23.15 -44.48
C VAL A 11 -23.85 -23.33 -42.96
N ALA A 12 -24.09 -24.54 -42.45
CA ALA A 12 -24.00 -24.83 -41.02
C ALA A 12 -22.58 -24.57 -40.46
N ILE A 13 -21.54 -25.00 -41.17
CA ILE A 13 -20.14 -24.75 -40.77
C ILE A 13 -19.83 -23.26 -40.79
N ALA A 14 -20.26 -22.53 -41.82
CA ALA A 14 -20.06 -21.09 -41.92
C ALA A 14 -20.71 -20.35 -40.74
N VAL A 15 -21.93 -20.73 -40.35
CA VAL A 15 -22.62 -20.15 -39.18
C VAL A 15 -21.85 -20.44 -37.89
N VAL A 16 -21.35 -21.67 -37.69
CA VAL A 16 -20.56 -22.03 -36.50
C VAL A 16 -19.27 -21.20 -36.42
N LEU A 17 -18.57 -20.99 -37.54
CA LEU A 17 -17.36 -20.17 -37.57
C LEU A 17 -17.63 -18.70 -37.22
N VAL A 18 -18.74 -18.14 -37.71
CA VAL A 18 -19.16 -16.77 -37.35
C VAL A 18 -19.46 -16.67 -35.86
N LEU A 19 -20.18 -17.64 -35.30
CA LEU A 19 -20.47 -17.67 -33.86
C LEU A 19 -19.19 -17.78 -33.02
N ALA A 20 -18.26 -18.65 -33.41
CA ALA A 20 -16.99 -18.80 -32.72
C ALA A 20 -16.16 -17.50 -32.74
N TYR A 21 -16.16 -16.78 -33.87
CA TYR A 21 -15.48 -15.49 -33.99
C TYR A 21 -16.09 -14.41 -33.08
N VAL A 22 -17.42 -14.32 -33.03
CA VAL A 22 -18.12 -13.38 -32.14
C VAL A 22 -17.81 -13.67 -30.67
N VAL A 23 -17.82 -14.95 -30.26
CA VAL A 23 -17.46 -15.35 -28.89
C VAL A 23 -16.01 -14.98 -28.57
N ALA A 24 -15.08 -15.20 -29.51
CA ALA A 24 -13.68 -14.84 -29.32
C ALA A 24 -13.47 -13.33 -29.10
N ILE A 25 -14.15 -12.48 -29.88
CA ILE A 25 -14.11 -11.01 -29.67
C ILE A 25 -14.69 -10.64 -28.31
N PHE A 26 -15.82 -11.23 -27.94
CA PHE A 26 -16.46 -10.91 -26.66
C PHE A 26 -15.55 -11.25 -25.47
N LEU A 27 -14.93 -12.44 -25.46
CA LEU A 27 -14.00 -12.85 -24.41
C LEU A 27 -12.75 -11.96 -24.37
N ARG A 28 -12.20 -11.63 -25.54
CA ARG A 28 -11.04 -10.73 -25.66
C ARG A 28 -11.33 -9.37 -25.04
N LYS A 29 -12.45 -8.75 -25.43
CA LYS A 29 -12.84 -7.41 -24.96
C LYS A 29 -13.18 -7.41 -23.46
N ARG A 30 -13.80 -8.47 -22.96
CA ARG A 30 -14.07 -8.64 -21.53
C ARG A 30 -12.77 -8.63 -20.72
N ASN A 31 -11.77 -9.39 -21.15
CA ASN A 31 -10.49 -9.48 -20.46
C ASN A 31 -9.68 -8.18 -20.60
N GLU A 32 -9.69 -7.53 -21.77
CA GLU A 32 -9.07 -6.20 -21.97
C GLU A 32 -9.61 -5.19 -20.94
N GLY A 33 -10.93 -5.10 -20.77
CA GLY A 33 -11.51 -4.18 -19.80
C GLY A 33 -11.19 -4.52 -18.34
N ARG A 34 -10.99 -5.81 -18.00
CA ARG A 34 -10.52 -6.20 -16.66
C ARG A 34 -9.07 -5.80 -16.43
N LEU A 35 -8.21 -5.97 -17.44
CA LEU A 35 -6.79 -5.61 -17.37
C LEU A 35 -6.61 -4.10 -17.23
N GLU A 36 -7.37 -3.31 -18.01
CA GLU A 36 -7.38 -1.84 -17.91
C GLU A 36 -7.78 -1.36 -16.51
N ALA A 37 -8.82 -1.96 -15.91
CA ALA A 37 -9.23 -1.62 -14.54
C ALA A 37 -8.18 -2.00 -13.48
N LEU A 38 -7.41 -3.07 -13.69
CA LEU A 38 -6.32 -3.46 -12.79
C LEU A 38 -5.12 -2.53 -12.93
N GLU A 39 -4.80 -2.08 -14.14
CA GLU A 39 -3.77 -1.08 -14.41
C GLU A 39 -4.09 0.26 -13.74
N GLU A 40 -5.35 0.71 -13.85
CA GLU A 40 -5.84 1.93 -13.18
C GLU A 40 -5.71 1.81 -11.65
N ARG A 41 -6.16 0.70 -11.05
CA ARG A 41 -6.01 0.46 -9.60
C ARG A 41 -4.54 0.45 -9.17
N LYS A 42 -3.66 -0.15 -9.96
CA LYS A 42 -2.21 -0.15 -9.68
C LYS A 42 -1.64 1.28 -9.71
N GLU A 43 -2.02 2.09 -10.71
CA GLU A 43 -1.60 3.48 -10.82
C GLU A 43 -2.12 4.33 -9.64
N GLU A 44 -3.38 4.15 -9.23
CA GLU A 44 -3.94 4.81 -8.04
C GLU A 44 -3.13 4.51 -6.78
N LEU A 45 -2.78 3.24 -6.54
CA LEU A 45 -1.98 2.83 -5.39
C LEU A 45 -0.56 3.39 -5.45
N TYR A 46 0.05 3.44 -6.64
CA TYR A 46 1.39 4.01 -6.84
C TYR A 46 1.45 5.51 -6.56
N ASN A 47 0.37 6.24 -6.91
CA ASN A 47 0.27 7.69 -6.73
C ASN A 47 -0.10 8.12 -5.30
N LEU A 48 -0.28 7.17 -4.37
CA LEU A 48 -0.52 7.50 -2.96
C LEU A 48 0.71 8.21 -2.35
N PRO A 49 0.51 9.26 -1.53
CA PRO A 49 1.59 10.08 -0.96
C PRO A 49 2.29 9.40 0.23
N VAL A 50 2.52 8.10 0.19
CA VAL A 50 3.11 7.34 1.30
C VAL A 50 4.55 7.81 1.57
N ASN A 51 5.29 8.22 0.54
CA ASN A 51 6.62 8.82 0.72
C ASN A 51 6.57 10.10 1.58
N ASP A 52 5.55 10.95 1.40
CA ASP A 52 5.40 12.17 2.18
C ASP A 52 5.10 11.84 3.66
N GLU A 53 4.28 10.81 3.91
CA GLU A 53 3.99 10.30 5.26
C GLU A 53 5.24 9.71 5.93
N VAL A 54 6.04 8.95 5.18
CA VAL A 54 7.34 8.43 5.63
C VAL A 54 8.29 9.58 5.98
N GLU A 55 8.40 10.62 5.13
CA GLU A 55 9.25 11.77 5.38
C GLU A 55 8.79 12.59 6.59
N ALA A 56 7.48 12.78 6.76
CA ALA A 56 6.91 13.46 7.91
C ALA A 56 7.31 12.79 9.22
N VAL A 57 7.15 11.46 9.30
CA VAL A 57 7.52 10.66 10.48
C VAL A 57 9.04 10.63 10.67
N LYS A 58 9.83 10.55 9.59
CA LYS A 58 11.31 10.61 9.65
C LYS A 58 11.83 11.91 10.24
N ASN A 59 11.15 13.02 9.97
CA ASN A 59 11.53 14.34 10.49
C ASN A 59 11.21 14.51 11.99
N MET A 60 10.48 13.57 12.59
CA MET A 60 10.27 13.52 14.04
C MET A 60 11.48 12.92 14.76
N HIS A 61 11.74 13.38 15.99
CA HIS A 61 12.82 12.85 16.84
C HIS A 61 12.42 11.49 17.46
N LEU A 62 12.25 10.47 16.63
CA LEU A 62 11.96 9.10 17.06
C LEU A 62 13.16 8.51 17.81
N ILE A 63 12.93 7.92 18.99
CA ILE A 63 14.00 7.34 19.83
C ILE A 63 13.60 5.94 20.31
N GLY A 64 14.56 5.02 20.32
CA GLY A 64 14.36 3.68 20.88
C GLY A 64 13.42 2.83 20.02
N GLN A 65 12.29 2.40 20.58
CA GLN A 65 11.36 1.47 19.92
C GLN A 65 10.64 2.11 18.72
N SER A 66 10.24 3.37 18.79
CA SER A 66 9.59 4.08 17.67
C SER A 66 10.51 4.20 16.45
N GLN A 67 11.83 4.34 16.66
CA GLN A 67 12.82 4.36 15.57
C GLN A 67 12.97 2.98 14.90
N VAL A 68 12.93 1.89 15.67
CA VAL A 68 13.00 0.53 15.12
C VAL A 68 11.75 0.24 14.30
N ALA A 69 10.57 0.54 14.84
CA ALA A 69 9.30 0.37 14.13
C ALA A 69 9.26 1.19 12.83
N PHE A 70 9.65 2.47 12.87
CA PHE A 70 9.71 3.30 11.66
C PHE A 70 10.62 2.68 10.58
N ARG A 71 11.81 2.20 10.95
CA ARG A 71 12.73 1.56 9.98
C ARG A 71 12.11 0.32 9.35
N GLU A 72 11.40 -0.49 10.13
CA GLU A 72 10.72 -1.68 9.62
C GLU A 72 9.63 -1.30 8.60
N TRP A 73 8.76 -0.36 8.95
CA TRP A 73 7.68 0.10 8.05
C TRP A 73 8.22 0.79 6.80
N ASN A 74 9.27 1.60 6.95
CA ASN A 74 9.95 2.21 5.81
C ASN A 74 10.58 1.15 4.89
N GLN A 75 11.19 0.10 5.45
CA GLN A 75 11.75 -0.98 4.64
C GLN A 75 10.65 -1.72 3.88
N LYS A 76 9.55 -2.07 4.54
CA LYS A 76 8.38 -2.69 3.90
C LYS A 76 7.85 -1.83 2.75
N TRP A 77 7.72 -0.52 2.95
CA TRP A 77 7.33 0.42 1.90
C TRP A 77 8.30 0.42 0.72
N VAL A 78 9.61 0.51 0.98
CA VAL A 78 10.63 0.48 -0.08
C VAL A 78 10.55 -0.82 -0.88
N ASP A 79 10.47 -1.97 -0.20
CA ASP A 79 10.39 -3.27 -0.85
C ASP A 79 9.12 -3.42 -1.69
N LEU A 80 7.97 -2.97 -1.18
CA LEU A 80 6.69 -2.96 -1.90
C LEU A 80 6.74 -2.02 -3.12
N SER A 81 7.28 -0.81 -2.94
CA SER A 81 7.35 0.20 -4.00
C SER A 81 8.24 -0.21 -5.18
N LEU A 82 9.30 -0.99 -4.91
CA LEU A 82 10.30 -1.37 -5.91
C LEU A 82 9.98 -2.71 -6.58
N ASN A 83 9.51 -3.70 -5.82
CA ASN A 83 9.36 -5.06 -6.31
C ASN A 83 7.91 -5.40 -6.65
N SER A 84 6.97 -5.14 -5.73
CA SER A 84 5.59 -5.61 -5.89
C SER A 84 4.86 -4.98 -7.08
N PHE A 85 5.09 -3.68 -7.34
CA PHE A 85 4.53 -3.02 -8.53
C PHE A 85 5.15 -3.53 -9.83
N ALA A 86 6.46 -3.82 -9.84
CA ALA A 86 7.13 -4.38 -11.01
C ALA A 86 6.64 -5.80 -11.31
N ASP A 87 6.37 -6.60 -10.27
CA ASP A 87 5.80 -7.94 -10.41
C ASP A 87 4.36 -7.88 -10.97
N ILE A 88 3.53 -6.93 -10.51
CA ILE A 88 2.20 -6.71 -11.08
C ILE A 88 2.28 -6.34 -12.56
N GLU A 89 3.17 -5.41 -12.91
CA GLU A 89 3.36 -4.97 -14.30
C GLU A 89 3.70 -6.15 -15.21
N ASN A 90 4.65 -7.00 -14.78
CA ASN A 90 5.02 -8.19 -15.53
C ASN A 90 3.84 -9.16 -15.68
N ASN A 91 3.05 -9.36 -14.63
CA ASN A 91 1.90 -10.24 -14.66
C ASN A 91 0.77 -9.69 -15.56
N LEU A 92 0.52 -8.38 -15.55
CA LEU A 92 -0.42 -7.70 -16.44
C LEU A 92 0.00 -7.90 -17.91
N PHE A 93 1.27 -7.68 -18.22
CA PHE A 93 1.81 -7.90 -19.56
C PHE A 93 1.67 -9.38 -20.01
N GLU A 94 1.92 -10.34 -19.12
CA GLU A 94 1.72 -11.76 -19.44
C GLU A 94 0.25 -12.10 -19.70
N ALA A 95 -0.67 -11.57 -18.89
CA ALA A 95 -2.11 -11.75 -19.04
C ALA A 95 -2.63 -11.15 -20.35
N GLU A 96 -2.16 -9.95 -20.73
CA GLU A 96 -2.40 -9.34 -22.04
C GLU A 96 -1.90 -10.24 -23.17
N GLY A 97 -0.68 -10.78 -23.05
CA GLY A 97 -0.11 -11.71 -24.02
C GLY A 97 -0.96 -12.96 -24.22
N TYR A 98 -1.49 -13.56 -23.14
CA TYR A 98 -2.44 -14.66 -23.22
C TYR A 98 -3.75 -14.26 -23.89
N ASN A 99 -4.27 -13.09 -23.58
CA ASN A 99 -5.53 -12.59 -24.14
C ASN A 99 -5.40 -12.34 -25.66
N HIS A 100 -4.32 -11.68 -26.08
CA HIS A 100 -4.00 -11.46 -27.50
C HIS A 100 -3.74 -12.76 -28.27
N SER A 101 -3.24 -13.79 -27.60
CA SER A 101 -3.02 -15.12 -28.17
C SER A 101 -4.27 -16.02 -28.15
N PHE A 102 -5.46 -15.47 -27.88
CA PHE A 102 -6.73 -16.21 -27.74
C PHE A 102 -6.73 -17.29 -26.64
N ARG A 103 -5.77 -17.26 -25.69
CA ARG A 103 -5.67 -18.20 -24.56
C ARG A 103 -6.50 -17.69 -23.37
N PHE A 104 -7.79 -17.48 -23.60
CA PHE A 104 -8.69 -16.76 -22.68
C PHE A 104 -8.78 -17.35 -21.27
N LEU A 105 -8.73 -18.68 -21.13
CA LEU A 105 -8.76 -19.34 -19.82
C LEU A 105 -7.51 -19.02 -18.99
N LYS A 106 -6.33 -19.00 -19.64
CA LYS A 106 -5.08 -18.62 -18.98
C LYS A 106 -5.07 -17.14 -18.63
N ALA A 107 -5.50 -16.29 -19.56
CA ALA A 107 -5.64 -14.86 -19.32
C ALA A 107 -6.55 -14.59 -18.12
N SER A 108 -7.73 -15.21 -18.07
CA SER A 108 -8.67 -15.04 -16.95
C SER A 108 -8.05 -15.48 -15.62
N HIS A 109 -7.37 -16.63 -15.58
CA HIS A 109 -6.74 -17.10 -14.35
C HIS A 109 -5.63 -16.16 -13.88
N GLN A 110 -4.81 -15.65 -14.81
CA GLN A 110 -3.76 -14.68 -14.49
C GLN A 110 -4.36 -13.36 -13.99
N ILE A 111 -5.44 -12.87 -14.61
CA ILE A 111 -6.17 -11.69 -14.16
C ILE A 111 -6.66 -11.86 -12.72
N ASP A 112 -7.23 -13.02 -12.38
CA ASP A 112 -7.72 -13.28 -11.02
C ASP A 112 -6.55 -13.29 -9.99
N GLN A 113 -5.37 -13.77 -10.38
CA GLN A 113 -4.17 -13.71 -9.55
C GLN A 113 -3.67 -12.27 -9.34
N ILE A 114 -3.63 -11.47 -10.40
CA ILE A 114 -3.23 -10.05 -10.33
C ILE A 114 -4.19 -9.27 -9.43
N GLU A 115 -5.49 -9.52 -9.55
CA GLU A 115 -6.53 -8.90 -8.70
C GLU A 115 -6.30 -9.21 -7.22
N SER A 116 -5.93 -10.45 -6.90
CA SER A 116 -5.55 -10.84 -5.53
C SER A 116 -4.26 -10.15 -5.07
N GLN A 117 -3.24 -10.05 -5.93
CA GLN A 117 -1.98 -9.37 -5.61
C GLN A 117 -2.19 -7.87 -5.33
N ILE A 118 -2.96 -7.19 -6.17
CA ILE A 118 -3.30 -5.77 -5.98
C ILE A 118 -4.04 -5.57 -4.66
N THR A 119 -4.98 -6.46 -4.32
CA THR A 119 -5.72 -6.38 -3.05
C THR A 119 -4.80 -6.53 -1.84
N LEU A 120 -3.85 -7.47 -1.87
CA LEU A 120 -2.87 -7.62 -0.79
C LEU A 120 -1.97 -6.39 -0.65
N ILE A 121 -1.53 -5.80 -1.77
CA ILE A 121 -0.74 -4.57 -1.74
C ILE A 121 -1.55 -3.40 -1.17
N GLU A 122 -2.82 -3.28 -1.53
CA GLU A 122 -3.72 -2.25 -0.98
C GLU A 122 -3.84 -2.38 0.55
N GLU A 123 -3.96 -3.61 1.06
CA GLU A 123 -3.94 -3.91 2.50
C GLU A 123 -2.59 -3.53 3.14
N ASP A 124 -1.47 -3.95 2.56
CA ASP A 124 -0.12 -3.66 3.05
C ASP A 124 0.16 -2.15 3.09
N ILE A 125 -0.22 -1.41 2.04
CA ILE A 125 -0.10 0.04 2.00
C ILE A 125 -0.93 0.66 3.11
N THR A 126 -2.17 0.21 3.29
CA THR A 126 -3.04 0.73 4.35
C THR A 126 -2.45 0.47 5.74
N GLU A 127 -1.87 -0.71 5.97
CA GLU A 127 -1.19 -1.04 7.21
C GLU A 127 0.01 -0.12 7.46
N ILE A 128 0.88 0.08 6.46
CA ILE A 128 2.04 0.98 6.54
C ILE A 128 1.59 2.39 6.92
N ARG A 129 0.61 2.95 6.20
CA ARG A 129 0.12 4.31 6.44
C ARG A 129 -0.45 4.47 7.84
N ASN A 130 -1.26 3.51 8.29
CA ASN A 130 -1.82 3.52 9.65
C ASN A 130 -0.70 3.45 10.71
N ALA A 131 0.31 2.59 10.50
CA ALA A 131 1.42 2.48 11.43
C ALA A 131 2.27 3.76 11.50
N LEU A 132 2.50 4.41 10.36
CA LEU A 132 3.17 5.71 10.30
C LEU A 132 2.36 6.80 11.04
N ALA A 133 1.05 6.88 10.80
CA ALA A 133 0.17 7.81 11.50
C ALA A 133 0.13 7.56 13.03
N ASP A 134 0.16 6.29 13.46
CA ASP A 134 0.22 5.95 14.88
C ASP A 134 1.55 6.36 15.51
N LEU A 135 2.68 6.19 14.81
CA LEU A 135 3.98 6.69 15.25
C LEU A 135 3.98 8.22 15.38
N GLU A 136 3.43 8.91 14.40
CA GLU A 136 3.29 10.38 14.40
C GLU A 136 2.49 10.86 15.63
N LYS A 137 1.34 10.23 15.87
CA LYS A 137 0.45 10.55 16.99
C LYS A 137 1.09 10.27 18.34
N GLN A 138 1.81 9.15 18.45
CA GLN A 138 2.51 8.80 19.69
C GLN A 138 3.60 9.81 20.01
N GLU A 139 4.43 10.20 19.05
CA GLU A 139 5.48 11.21 19.28
C GLU A 139 4.91 12.60 19.55
N SER A 140 3.87 13.03 18.84
CA SER A 140 3.20 14.30 19.12
C SER A 140 2.68 14.38 20.56
N LYS A 141 2.05 13.30 21.05
CA LYS A 141 1.58 13.20 22.43
C LYS A 141 2.73 13.13 23.44
N ASN A 142 3.82 12.43 23.11
CA ASN A 142 4.96 12.28 23.99
C ASN A 142 5.74 13.59 24.10
N SER A 143 5.94 14.30 22.99
CA SER A 143 6.55 15.63 22.94
C SER A 143 5.77 16.64 23.78
N GLY A 144 4.44 16.67 23.67
CA GLY A 144 3.61 17.57 24.48
C GLY A 144 3.66 17.27 25.99
N ARG A 145 3.74 15.99 26.37
CA ARG A 145 3.90 15.58 27.78
C ARG A 145 5.28 15.89 28.34
N VAL A 146 6.33 15.72 27.52
CA VAL A 146 7.70 16.05 27.90
C VAL A 146 7.84 17.56 28.11
N LEU A 147 7.28 18.39 27.22
CA LEU A 147 7.21 19.85 27.41
C LEU A 147 6.50 20.22 28.72
N HIS A 148 5.33 19.65 28.98
CA HIS A 148 4.59 19.91 30.22
C HIS A 148 5.34 19.44 31.49
N ALA A 149 6.10 18.34 31.40
CA ALA A 149 6.94 17.88 32.51
C ALA A 149 8.15 18.79 32.74
N LEU A 150 8.74 19.33 31.67
CA LEU A 150 9.80 20.35 31.73
C LEU A 150 9.30 21.66 32.34
N ASP A 151 8.13 22.15 31.94
CA ASP A 151 7.52 23.35 32.52
C ASP A 151 7.25 23.17 34.02
N LEU A 152 6.70 22.01 34.43
CA LEU A 152 6.48 21.70 35.84
C LEU A 152 7.81 21.63 36.61
N PHE A 153 8.85 21.07 35.99
CA PHE A 153 10.19 20.99 36.59
C PHE A 153 10.81 22.39 36.75
N GLU A 154 10.73 23.26 35.74
CA GLU A 154 11.18 24.66 35.85
C GLU A 154 10.39 25.45 36.89
N GLU A 155 9.05 25.29 36.93
CA GLU A 155 8.20 25.94 37.93
C GLU A 155 8.54 25.46 39.35
N LEU A 156 8.86 24.18 39.52
CA LEU A 156 9.33 23.63 40.79
C LEU A 156 10.70 24.19 41.18
N GLN A 157 11.66 24.27 40.25
CA GLN A 157 12.96 24.87 40.51
C GLN A 157 12.85 26.34 40.90
N HIS A 158 12.01 27.12 40.20
CA HIS A 158 11.79 28.53 40.48
C HIS A 158 11.17 28.74 41.88
N ARG A 159 10.17 27.92 42.24
CA ARG A 159 9.55 27.95 43.57
C ARG A 159 10.52 27.58 44.70
N VAL A 160 11.42 26.62 44.46
CA VAL A 160 12.47 26.24 45.43
C VAL A 160 13.51 27.37 45.58
N ALA A 161 13.89 28.03 44.49
CA ALA A 161 14.82 29.14 44.52
C ALA A 161 14.25 30.38 45.25
N GLU A 162 12.98 30.70 45.04
CA GLU A 162 12.30 31.85 45.68
C GLU A 162 11.99 31.62 47.17
N ASN A 163 11.80 30.37 47.61
CA ASN A 163 11.55 30.01 49.02
C ASN A 163 12.80 29.45 49.72
N SER A 164 14.00 29.86 49.30
CA SER A 164 15.28 29.32 49.81
C SER A 164 15.46 29.44 51.34
N GLU A 165 14.80 30.40 52.00
CA GLU A 165 14.81 30.53 53.47
C GLU A 165 13.93 29.49 54.21
N GLN A 166 12.97 28.84 53.53
CA GLN A 166 12.06 27.84 54.14
C GLN A 166 12.51 26.38 53.92
N TYR A 167 13.45 26.12 52.99
CA TYR A 167 13.91 24.78 52.60
C TYR A 167 15.42 24.53 52.84
N GLY A 168 16.06 25.38 53.64
CA GLY A 168 17.52 25.37 53.86
C GLY A 168 18.14 24.06 54.38
N GLN A 169 17.37 23.06 54.81
CA GLN A 169 17.89 21.72 55.16
C GLN A 169 17.75 20.66 54.06
N ALA A 170 16.98 20.90 52.98
CA ALA A 170 16.73 19.93 51.91
C ALA A 170 17.44 20.26 50.58
N LEU A 171 18.08 21.44 50.49
CA LEU A 171 18.78 21.92 49.30
C LEU A 171 20.04 21.10 48.94
N ASP A 172 20.66 20.46 49.93
CA ASP A 172 21.89 19.68 49.72
C ASP A 172 21.64 18.31 49.05
N GLU A 173 20.44 17.75 49.15
CA GLU A 173 20.11 16.46 48.52
C GLU A 173 19.72 16.58 47.03
N ILE A 174 19.19 17.74 46.62
CA ILE A 174 18.73 17.98 45.24
C ILE A 174 19.90 18.34 44.30
N LYS A 175 21.01 18.84 44.84
CA LYS A 175 22.17 19.28 44.03
C LYS A 175 23.15 18.17 43.62
N ASN A 176 23.00 16.96 44.17
CA ASN A 176 23.97 15.86 44.00
C ASN A 176 23.41 14.62 43.26
N ASN A 177 22.28 14.71 42.57
CA ASN A 177 21.78 13.67 41.67
C ASN A 177 21.34 14.26 40.33
#